data_AF-A0A5J6P9S8-F1
#
_entry.id   AF-A0A5J6P9S8-F1
#
_cell.length_a   1.000
_cell.length_b   1.000
_cell.length_c   1.000
_cell.angle_alpha   90.00
_cell.angle_beta   90.00
_cell.angle_gamma   90.00
#
_symmetry.space_group_name_H-M   'P 1'
#
loop_
_entity.id
_entity.type
_entity.pdbx_description
1 polymer ?
#
loop_
_entity_poly.entity_id
_entity_poly.type
_entity_poly.pdbx_seq_one_letter_code
_entity_poly.pdbx_strand_id
1 'polypeptide(L)'
;MRSVESIFREIEQVPDFAAHIIDSVSYRNGYGDTPLHIVSYWGDCEAIAILVAAGADINALGESGYTPLHCAAESNKSEAISLLLRLGAELLTDSAGDTALDIAVSLNNKDAIAALS
;
A
#
# COMPACT_ATOMS: atom_id res chain seq x y z
N MET A 1 -19.48 -8.02 -21.94
CA MET A 1 -18.60 -7.89 -20.77
C MET A 1 -17.86 -6.57 -20.93
N ARG A 2 -18.07 -5.59 -20.05
CA ARG A 2 -17.36 -4.29 -20.15
C ARG A 2 -15.94 -4.49 -19.64
N SER A 3 -14.94 -3.94 -20.33
CA SER A 3 -13.54 -3.97 -19.88
C SER A 3 -13.38 -3.10 -18.63
N VAL A 4 -12.57 -3.54 -17.66
CA VAL A 4 -12.22 -2.74 -16.47
C VAL A 4 -11.64 -1.37 -16.86
N GLU A 5 -10.89 -1.29 -17.96
CA GLU A 5 -10.38 -0.02 -18.51
C GLU A 5 -11.51 0.89 -19.02
N SER A 6 -12.57 0.30 -19.58
CA SER A 6 -13.72 1.05 -20.07
C SER A 6 -14.57 1.58 -18.92
N ILE A 7 -14.60 0.86 -17.79
CA ILE A 7 -15.25 1.34 -16.56
C ILE A 7 -14.44 2.50 -16.01
N PHE A 8 -13.10 2.34 -15.86
CA PHE A 8 -12.20 3.39 -15.35
C PHE A 8 -12.27 4.70 -16.14
N ARG A 9 -12.25 4.65 -17.48
CA ARG A 9 -12.38 5.83 -18.34
C ARG A 9 -13.71 6.57 -18.21
N GLU A 10 -14.78 5.86 -17.83
CA GLU A 10 -16.12 6.44 -17.71
C GLU A 10 -16.27 7.17 -16.38
N ILE A 11 -15.54 6.74 -15.34
CA ILE A 11 -15.51 7.40 -14.03
C ILE A 11 -14.53 8.59 -13.97
N GLU A 12 -13.45 8.57 -14.76
CA GLU A 12 -12.53 9.72 -14.93
C GLU A 12 -13.20 10.99 -15.50
N GLN A 13 -14.33 10.86 -16.20
CA GLN A 13 -15.00 11.99 -16.86
C GLN A 13 -15.97 12.77 -15.95
N VAL A 14 -16.09 12.41 -14.68
CA VAL A 14 -16.96 13.13 -13.72
C VAL A 14 -16.08 14.11 -12.92
N PRO A 15 -16.25 15.44 -13.09
CA PRO A 15 -15.30 16.45 -12.58
C PRO A 15 -15.03 16.39 -11.07
N ASP A 16 -16.02 16.01 -10.26
CA ASP A 16 -15.91 15.89 -8.80
C ASP A 16 -15.56 14.46 -8.33
N PHE A 17 -15.59 13.49 -9.23
CA PHE A 17 -15.33 12.09 -8.87
C PHE A 17 -13.85 11.83 -8.60
N ALA A 18 -12.97 12.46 -9.39
CA ALA A 18 -11.54 12.41 -9.14
C ALA A 18 -11.18 13.03 -7.77
N ALA A 19 -11.79 14.16 -7.40
CA ALA A 19 -11.57 14.77 -6.09
C ALA A 19 -12.04 13.87 -4.94
N HIS A 20 -13.23 13.25 -5.08
CA HIS A 20 -13.76 12.34 -4.06
C HIS A 20 -12.94 11.05 -3.91
N ILE A 21 -12.44 10.48 -5.03
CA ILE A 21 -11.51 9.34 -4.99
C ILE A 21 -10.19 9.74 -4.35
N ILE A 22 -9.60 10.88 -4.73
CA ILE A 22 -8.32 11.35 -4.17
C ILE A 22 -8.45 11.54 -2.66
N ASP A 23 -9.49 12.20 -2.18
CA ASP A 23 -9.76 12.36 -0.74
C ASP A 23 -9.92 10.99 -0.05
N SER A 24 -10.53 10.02 -0.73
CA SER A 24 -10.72 8.67 -0.17
C SER A 24 -9.42 7.90 -0.05
N VAL A 25 -8.56 7.91 -1.07
CA VAL A 25 -7.30 7.13 -1.09
C VAL A 25 -6.15 7.81 -0.34
N SER A 26 -6.21 9.14 -0.20
CA SER A 26 -5.22 9.95 0.54
C SER A 26 -5.65 10.29 1.97
N TYR A 27 -6.88 9.93 2.38
CA TYR A 27 -7.36 10.04 3.75
C TYR A 27 -6.31 9.49 4.72
N ARG A 28 -6.12 10.17 5.86
CA ARG A 28 -5.22 9.72 6.92
C ARG A 28 -5.97 9.56 8.22
N ASN A 29 -5.75 8.43 8.89
CA ASN A 29 -6.27 8.22 10.24
C ASN A 29 -5.41 8.97 11.29
N GLY A 30 -5.71 8.78 12.58
CA GLY A 30 -4.97 9.42 13.68
C GLY A 30 -3.50 9.01 13.83
N TYR A 31 -3.03 7.99 13.08
CA TYR A 31 -1.65 7.52 13.01
C TYR A 31 -0.96 7.93 11.71
N GLY A 32 -1.60 8.80 10.90
CA GLY A 32 -1.08 9.21 9.60
C GLY A 32 -1.19 8.14 8.51
N ASP A 33 -1.81 6.99 8.79
CA ASP A 33 -1.94 5.89 7.85
C ASP A 33 -3.00 6.19 6.79
N THR A 34 -2.64 5.91 5.53
CA THR A 34 -3.60 5.90 4.41
C THR A 34 -4.36 4.57 4.35
N PRO A 35 -5.50 4.48 3.64
CA PRO A 35 -6.15 3.20 3.37
C PRO A 35 -5.19 2.13 2.86
N LEU A 36 -4.18 2.52 2.07
CA LEU A 36 -3.19 1.60 1.53
C LEU A 36 -2.32 0.97 2.63
N HIS A 37 -1.98 1.69 3.70
CA HIS A 37 -1.31 1.11 4.87
C HIS A 37 -2.17 0.04 5.52
N ILE A 38 -3.45 0.38 5.76
CA ILE A 38 -4.41 -0.49 6.44
C ILE A 38 -4.57 -1.80 5.67
N VAL A 39 -4.87 -1.75 4.37
CA VAL A 39 -5.07 -2.98 3.59
C VAL A 39 -3.78 -3.77 3.40
N SER A 40 -2.62 -3.12 3.39
CA SER A 40 -1.31 -3.78 3.32
C SER A 40 -0.99 -4.54 4.61
N TYR A 41 -1.33 -3.97 5.77
CA TYR A 41 -1.26 -4.64 7.06
C TYR A 41 -2.14 -5.91 7.07
N TRP A 42 -3.38 -5.82 6.57
CA TRP A 42 -4.28 -6.98 6.50
C TRP A 42 -3.89 -8.00 5.42
N GLY A 43 -3.12 -7.58 4.41
CA GLY A 43 -2.71 -8.40 3.28
C GLY A 43 -3.77 -8.51 2.18
N ASP A 44 -4.72 -7.57 2.11
CA ASP A 44 -5.80 -7.58 1.13
C ASP A 44 -5.28 -7.12 -0.26
N CYS A 45 -4.81 -8.09 -1.03
CA CYS A 45 -4.20 -7.86 -2.34
C CYS A 45 -5.18 -7.24 -3.35
N GLU A 46 -6.47 -7.54 -3.26
CA GLU A 46 -7.47 -6.97 -4.15
C GLU A 46 -7.66 -5.48 -3.85
N ALA A 47 -7.81 -5.14 -2.56
CA ALA A 47 -7.92 -3.75 -2.14
C ALA A 47 -6.64 -2.94 -2.44
N ILE A 48 -5.45 -3.53 -2.24
CA ILE A 48 -4.17 -2.90 -2.63
C ILE A 48 -4.17 -2.55 -4.12
N ALA A 49 -4.53 -3.50 -4.98
CA ALA A 49 -4.54 -3.27 -6.42
C ALA A 49 -5.54 -2.17 -6.83
N ILE A 50 -6.73 -2.16 -6.22
CA ILE A 50 -7.76 -1.15 -6.48
C ILE A 50 -7.28 0.24 -6.04
N LEU A 51 -6.72 0.36 -4.84
CA LEU A 51 -6.26 1.65 -4.30
C LEU A 51 -5.11 2.22 -5.12
N VAL A 52 -4.12 1.41 -5.48
CA VAL A 52 -3.00 1.85 -6.33
C VAL A 52 -3.50 2.23 -7.73
N ALA A 53 -4.42 1.46 -8.32
CA ALA A 53 -5.04 1.81 -9.61
C ALA A 53 -5.88 3.11 -9.53
N ALA A 54 -6.44 3.42 -8.37
CA ALA A 54 -7.16 4.65 -8.09
C ALA A 54 -6.25 5.85 -7.77
N GLY A 55 -4.92 5.67 -7.83
CA GLY A 55 -3.94 6.74 -7.62
C GLY A 55 -3.48 6.91 -6.18
N ALA A 56 -3.67 5.91 -5.31
CA ALA A 56 -3.04 5.91 -3.99
C ALA A 56 -1.51 5.95 -4.15
N ASP A 57 -0.86 6.79 -3.34
CA ASP A 57 0.59 6.82 -3.28
C ASP A 57 1.13 5.54 -2.63
N ILE A 58 1.80 4.71 -3.42
CA ILE A 58 2.34 3.42 -3.01
C ILE A 58 3.44 3.53 -1.96
N ASN A 59 4.11 4.69 -1.90
CA ASN A 59 5.19 5.00 -0.97
C ASN A 59 4.74 6.01 0.11
N ALA A 60 3.43 6.17 0.30
CA ALA A 60 2.89 7.09 1.31
C ALA A 60 3.52 6.83 2.68
N LEU A 61 3.84 7.90 3.41
CA LEU A 61 4.45 7.81 4.74
C LEU A 61 3.39 7.98 5.86
N GLY A 62 3.33 7.04 6.78
CA GLY A 62 2.62 7.16 8.06
C GLY A 62 3.38 8.05 9.07
N GLU A 63 2.84 8.20 10.29
CA GLU A 63 3.40 9.09 11.32
C GLU A 63 4.83 8.73 11.75
N SER A 64 5.21 7.45 11.69
CA SER A 64 6.58 6.97 11.97
C SER A 64 7.45 6.82 10.71
N GLY A 65 7.01 7.31 9.56
CA GLY A 65 7.68 7.06 8.28
C GLY A 65 7.47 5.64 7.74
N TYR A 66 6.56 4.86 8.35
CA TYR A 66 6.16 3.58 7.80
C TYR A 66 5.55 3.78 6.41
N THR A 67 5.86 2.87 5.51
CA THR A 67 5.21 2.76 4.21
C THR A 67 4.22 1.60 4.24
N PRO A 68 3.31 1.48 3.25
CA PRO A 68 2.49 0.28 3.11
C PRO A 68 3.30 -1.01 3.08
N LEU A 69 4.52 -0.98 2.54
CA LEU A 69 5.43 -2.12 2.54
C LEU A 69 5.93 -2.49 3.95
N HIS A 70 6.21 -1.52 4.81
CA HIS A 70 6.53 -1.78 6.22
C HIS A 70 5.37 -2.46 6.95
N CYS A 71 4.12 -1.99 6.74
CA CYS A 71 2.93 -2.60 7.32
C CYS A 71 2.72 -4.06 6.87
N ALA A 72 2.92 -4.35 5.59
CA ALA A 72 2.83 -5.72 5.08
C ALA A 72 3.93 -6.63 5.67
N ALA A 73 5.14 -6.09 5.85
CA ALA A 73 6.26 -6.80 6.46
C ALA A 73 6.06 -7.07 7.95
N GLU A 74 5.55 -6.09 8.70
CA GLU A 74 5.19 -6.22 10.11
C GLU A 74 4.13 -7.31 10.34
N SER A 75 3.17 -7.41 9.43
CA SER A 75 2.07 -8.38 9.50
C SER A 75 2.35 -9.71 8.80
N ASN A 76 3.59 -9.95 8.36
CA ASN A 76 4.04 -11.17 7.67
C ASN A 76 3.20 -11.50 6.42
N LYS A 77 2.81 -10.50 5.63
CA LYS A 77 1.95 -10.65 4.44
C LYS A 77 2.78 -10.74 3.16
N SER A 78 3.34 -11.92 2.90
CA SER A 78 4.23 -12.16 1.76
C SER A 78 3.60 -11.88 0.39
N GLU A 79 2.32 -12.21 0.19
CA GLU A 79 1.62 -11.92 -1.08
C GLU A 79 1.44 -10.42 -1.30
N ALA A 80 1.09 -9.68 -0.25
CA ALA A 80 0.95 -8.23 -0.29
C ALA A 80 2.30 -7.54 -0.54
N ILE A 81 3.37 -8.00 0.12
CA ILE A 81 4.75 -7.55 -0.17
C ILE A 81 5.07 -7.75 -1.64
N SER A 82 4.86 -8.96 -2.16
CA SER A 82 5.18 -9.30 -3.55
C SER A 82 4.38 -8.44 -4.53
N LEU A 83 3.11 -8.16 -4.21
CA LEU A 83 2.26 -7.30 -5.02
C LEU A 83 2.73 -5.84 -4.99
N LEU A 84 3.00 -5.28 -3.80
CA LEU A 84 3.48 -3.90 -3.64
C LEU A 84 4.80 -3.69 -4.40
N LEU A 85 5.76 -4.61 -4.26
CA LEU A 85 7.03 -4.55 -5.01
C LEU A 85 6.80 -4.61 -6.53
N ARG A 86 5.89 -5.48 -7.00
CA ARG A 86 5.52 -5.55 -8.42
C ARG A 86 4.83 -4.29 -8.94
N LEU A 87 4.10 -3.58 -8.07
CA LEU A 87 3.46 -2.31 -8.38
C LEU A 87 4.42 -1.11 -8.27
N GLY A 88 5.67 -1.33 -7.88
CA GLY A 88 6.72 -0.31 -7.84
C GLY A 88 6.94 0.33 -6.47
N ALA A 89 6.54 -0.33 -5.38
CA ALA A 89 6.89 0.11 -4.03
C ALA A 89 8.42 0.13 -3.85
N GLU A 90 8.92 1.20 -3.24
CA GLU A 90 10.34 1.38 -2.95
C GLU A 90 10.72 0.80 -1.58
N LEU A 91 11.95 0.30 -1.46
CA LEU A 91 12.52 -0.17 -0.19
C LEU A 91 13.03 1.03 0.63
N LEU A 92 12.10 1.86 1.07
CA LEU A 92 12.39 3.02 1.92
C LEU A 92 12.68 2.59 3.36
N THR A 93 13.31 3.51 4.11
CA THR A 93 13.48 3.38 5.56
C THR A 93 12.45 4.20 6.30
N ASP A 94 12.02 3.72 7.46
CA ASP A 94 11.20 4.49 8.38
C ASP A 94 12.01 5.60 9.11
N SER A 95 11.40 6.23 10.12
CA SER A 95 12.07 7.29 10.91
C SER A 95 13.17 6.77 11.83
N ALA A 96 13.19 5.47 12.15
CA ALA A 96 14.26 4.83 12.91
C ALA A 96 15.44 4.41 12.00
N GLY A 97 15.24 4.44 10.68
CA GLY A 97 16.22 3.99 9.70
C GLY A 97 16.08 2.51 9.34
N ASP A 98 15.00 1.87 9.79
CA ASP A 98 14.72 0.46 9.52
C ASP A 98 13.98 0.33 8.19
N THR A 99 14.39 -0.64 7.37
CA THR A 99 13.64 -1.03 6.17
C THR A 99 12.53 -2.01 6.52
N ALA A 100 11.61 -2.24 5.57
CA ALA A 100 10.61 -3.32 5.70
C ALA A 100 11.25 -4.69 5.98
N LEU A 101 12.45 -4.96 5.47
CA LEU A 101 13.19 -6.19 5.75
C LEU A 101 13.70 -6.23 7.20
N ASP A 102 14.22 -5.12 7.72
CA ASP A 102 14.69 -5.04 9.11
C ASP A 102 13.55 -5.29 10.10
N ILE A 103 12.37 -4.73 9.82
CA ILE A 103 11.14 -5.04 10.58
C ILE A 103 10.82 -6.53 10.50
N ALA A 104 10.78 -7.12 9.30
CA ALA A 104 10.47 -8.54 9.13
C ALA A 104 11.46 -9.44 9.89
N VAL A 105 12.74 -9.11 9.87
CA VAL A 105 13.80 -9.82 10.59
C VAL A 105 13.63 -9.69 12.11
N SER A 106 13.40 -8.48 12.63
CA SER A 106 13.26 -8.23 14.06
C SER A 106 12.05 -8.95 14.68
N LEU A 107 10.96 -9.07 13.92
CA LEU A 107 9.74 -9.77 14.31
C LEU A 107 9.76 -11.27 13.99
N ASN A 108 10.82 -11.76 13.32
CA ASN A 108 10.96 -13.15 12.87
C ASN A 108 9.81 -13.59 11.93
N ASN A 109 9.37 -12.68 11.07
CA ASN A 109 8.32 -12.86 10.08
C ASN A 109 8.88 -13.56 8.84
N LYS A 110 8.95 -14.89 8.90
CA LYS A 110 9.63 -15.73 7.89
C LYS A 110 9.12 -15.55 6.47
N ASP A 111 7.81 -15.39 6.29
CA ASP A 111 7.21 -15.27 4.97
C ASP A 111 7.51 -13.89 4.36
N ALA A 112 7.48 -12.84 5.20
CA ALA A 112 7.91 -11.51 4.78
C ALA A 112 9.41 -11.45 4.47
N ILE A 113 10.26 -12.08 5.29
CA ILE A 113 11.70 -12.18 5.03
C ILE A 113 11.95 -12.84 3.68
N ALA A 114 11.26 -13.95 3.38
CA ALA A 114 11.42 -14.66 2.11
C ALA A 114 10.90 -13.85 0.90
N ALA A 115 9.89 -12.99 1.10
CA ALA A 115 9.35 -12.15 0.04
C ALA A 115 10.19 -10.88 -0.22
N LEU A 116 10.98 -10.44 0.77
CA LEU A 116 11.86 -9.26 0.70
C LEU A 116 13.33 -9.61 0.41
N SER A 117 13.71 -10.88 0.47
CA SER A 117 15.07 -11.39 0.24
C SER A 117 15.43 -11.58 -1.24
#